data_AF-A0ABD6XK59-F1
#
_entry.id   AF-A0ABD6XK59-F1
#
_cell.length_a   1.000
_cell.length_b   1.000
_cell.length_c   1.000
_cell.angle_alpha   90.00
_cell.angle_beta   90.00
_cell.angle_gamma   90.00
#
_symmetry.space_group_name_H-M   'P 1'
#
loop_
_entity.id
_entity.type
_entity.pdbx_description
1 polymer ?
#
loop_
_entity_poly.entity_id
_entity_poly.type
_entity_poly.pdbx_seq_one_letter_code
_entity_poly.pdbx_strand_id
1 'polypeptide(L)'
;MNRVKRNAHRFCTAAIFAGTAFGAGAVTREEAHRLDTAYPPGSVVVCRSDLPAAAKSAEHTTVVTRGKVLARHDNLTDFDTEIAWLNEGTGAKAMALTFRSSERAVSAGVYLRIEPDSMVLTVPGAPPETVKNVLNSFRVAMAGEEHYSPYSDTDITDFPSYVTHKPGEPAAWCSKEESAHE
;
A
#
# COMPACT_ATOMS: atom_id res chain seq x y z
N MET A 1 56.21 -2.82 34.23
CA MET A 1 57.24 -3.18 33.23
C MET A 1 56.68 -4.18 32.25
N ASN A 2 56.81 -3.86 30.97
CA ASN A 2 56.19 -4.48 29.79
C ASN A 2 56.64 -5.93 29.53
N ARG A 3 55.73 -6.75 28.97
CA ARG A 3 55.85 -7.39 27.64
C ARG A 3 54.61 -8.26 27.36
N VAL A 4 53.69 -7.77 26.53
CA VAL A 4 53.49 -8.19 25.13
C VAL A 4 53.06 -9.67 25.01
N LYS A 5 51.74 -9.87 24.94
CA LYS A 5 51.09 -11.09 24.46
C LYS A 5 50.79 -10.93 22.97
N ARG A 6 51.28 -11.83 22.12
CA ARG A 6 50.52 -12.40 20.99
C ARG A 6 51.32 -13.51 20.30
N ASN A 7 50.88 -14.75 20.49
CA ASN A 7 51.25 -15.92 19.69
C ASN A 7 49.98 -16.77 19.50
N ALA A 8 49.62 -17.03 18.25
CA ALA A 8 48.75 -18.11 17.71
C ALA A 8 48.48 -17.70 16.25
N HIS A 9 49.02 -18.27 15.17
CA HIS A 9 49.24 -19.65 14.74
C HIS A 9 47.95 -20.45 14.46
N ARG A 10 47.81 -20.85 13.17
CA ARG A 10 47.00 -21.93 12.56
C ARG A 10 45.53 -21.59 12.21
N PHE A 11 45.15 -21.48 10.93
CA PHE A 11 44.86 -22.50 9.88
C PHE A 11 43.42 -23.07 9.96
N CYS A 12 42.67 -22.91 8.84
CA CYS A 12 41.45 -23.62 8.37
C CYS A 12 40.27 -23.78 9.35
N THR A 13 39.01 -23.47 9.05
CA THR A 13 38.15 -24.05 7.99
C THR A 13 36.81 -23.30 7.99
N ALA A 14 36.09 -23.35 6.87
CA ALA A 14 34.80 -22.74 6.59
C ALA A 14 33.76 -22.69 7.73
N ALA A 15 33.05 -21.56 7.78
CA ALA A 15 31.61 -21.57 7.98
C ALA A 15 31.01 -20.48 7.07
N ILE A 16 30.50 -20.92 5.93
CA ILE A 16 29.47 -20.19 5.18
C ILE A 16 28.27 -20.16 6.11
N PHE A 17 28.11 -19.08 6.86
CA PHE A 17 26.77 -18.71 7.31
C PHE A 17 26.23 -17.74 6.27
N ALA A 18 25.46 -18.32 5.36
CA ALA A 18 24.40 -17.64 4.64
C ALA A 18 23.43 -17.07 5.68
N GLY A 19 23.80 -15.92 6.23
CA GLY A 19 22.84 -14.98 6.79
C GLY A 19 22.62 -13.95 5.71
N THR A 20 21.70 -14.21 4.77
CA THR A 20 20.95 -13.10 4.21
C THR A 20 20.22 -12.50 5.40
N ALA A 21 20.85 -11.50 6.02
CA ALA A 21 20.11 -10.49 6.71
C ALA A 21 19.18 -9.90 5.63
N PHE A 22 17.97 -10.43 5.54
CA PHE A 22 16.85 -9.68 4.99
C PHE A 22 16.73 -8.49 5.92
N GLY A 23 17.49 -7.43 5.62
CA GLY A 23 17.13 -6.12 6.12
C GLY A 23 15.70 -5.88 5.68
N ALA A 24 14.84 -5.41 6.59
CA ALA A 24 13.70 -4.61 6.20
C ALA A 24 14.21 -3.58 5.19
N GLY A 25 13.80 -3.72 3.94
CA GLY A 25 14.65 -3.43 2.81
C GLY A 25 13.76 -3.06 1.65
N ALA A 26 13.30 -1.80 1.70
CA ALA A 26 12.94 -0.96 0.57
C ALA A 26 12.98 -1.70 -0.78
N VAL A 27 11.81 -1.99 -1.34
CA VAL A 27 11.66 -2.67 -2.63
C VAL A 27 12.53 -2.00 -3.71
N THR A 28 13.34 -2.81 -4.39
CA THR A 28 14.10 -2.37 -5.57
C THR A 28 13.18 -2.17 -6.78
N ARG A 29 13.66 -1.49 -7.82
CA ARG A 29 12.89 -1.31 -9.06
C ARG A 29 12.51 -2.65 -9.70
N GLU A 30 13.44 -3.60 -9.70
CA GLU A 30 13.24 -4.94 -10.25
C GLU A 30 12.17 -5.71 -9.46
N GLU A 31 12.18 -5.60 -8.13
CA GLU A 31 11.18 -6.20 -7.26
C GLU A 31 9.81 -5.53 -7.41
N ALA A 32 9.75 -4.21 -7.56
CA ALA A 32 8.51 -3.50 -7.86
C ALA A 32 7.92 -3.97 -9.20
N HIS A 33 8.76 -4.10 -10.24
CA HIS A 33 8.31 -4.61 -11.53
C HIS A 33 7.81 -6.07 -11.46
N ARG A 34 8.49 -6.91 -10.66
CA ARG A 34 8.05 -8.28 -10.40
C ARG A 34 6.72 -8.31 -9.65
N LEU A 35 6.55 -7.41 -8.67
CA LEU A 35 5.31 -7.23 -7.92
C LEU A 35 4.19 -6.82 -8.86
N ASP A 36 4.38 -5.77 -9.67
CA ASP A 36 3.44 -5.34 -10.70
C ASP A 36 2.99 -6.49 -11.59
N THR A 37 3.94 -7.30 -12.07
CA THR A 37 3.66 -8.46 -12.93
C THR A 37 2.81 -9.53 -12.23
N ALA A 38 2.88 -9.66 -10.90
CA ALA A 38 2.04 -10.57 -10.12
C ALA A 38 0.56 -10.13 -10.04
N TYR A 39 0.28 -8.87 -10.35
CA TYR A 39 -1.05 -8.29 -10.46
C TYR A 39 -1.36 -7.92 -11.92
N PRO A 40 -1.59 -8.90 -12.83
CA PRO A 40 -2.01 -8.61 -14.20
C PRO A 40 -3.41 -7.99 -14.25
N PRO A 41 -3.82 -7.38 -15.39
CA PRO A 41 -5.18 -6.89 -15.59
C PRO A 41 -6.25 -7.89 -15.17
N GLY A 42 -7.28 -7.39 -14.46
CA GLY A 42 -8.32 -8.19 -13.81
C GLY A 42 -8.00 -8.59 -12.37
N SER A 43 -6.74 -8.51 -11.93
CA SER A 43 -6.37 -8.75 -10.53
C SER A 43 -6.87 -7.62 -9.63
N VAL A 44 -7.15 -7.96 -8.37
CA VAL A 44 -7.47 -6.99 -7.32
C VAL A 44 -6.39 -7.03 -6.25
N VAL A 45 -5.79 -5.88 -5.96
CA VAL A 45 -4.96 -5.68 -4.77
C VAL A 45 -5.85 -5.17 -3.65
N VAL A 46 -5.72 -5.76 -2.47
CA VAL A 46 -6.47 -5.38 -1.27
C VAL A 46 -5.48 -4.98 -0.19
N CYS A 47 -5.46 -3.70 0.14
CA CYS A 47 -4.66 -3.13 1.21
C CYS A 47 -5.54 -2.82 2.42
N ARG A 48 -5.09 -3.21 3.62
CA ARG A 48 -5.77 -2.92 4.88
C ARG A 48 -4.88 -2.08 5.78
N SER A 49 -5.44 -1.02 6.36
CA SER A 49 -4.78 -0.16 7.33
C SER A 49 -5.70 0.10 8.51
N ASP A 50 -5.18 -0.02 9.72
CA ASP A 50 -5.91 0.35 10.93
C ASP A 50 -5.56 1.79 11.30
N LEU A 51 -6.55 2.69 11.22
CA LEU A 51 -6.38 4.07 11.65
C LEU A 51 -6.32 4.14 13.18
N PRO A 52 -5.36 4.88 13.76
CA PRO A 52 -5.34 5.10 15.19
C PRO A 52 -6.59 5.88 15.61
N ALA A 53 -7.20 5.50 16.73
CA ALA A 53 -8.35 6.19 17.27
C ALA A 53 -8.03 7.68 17.53
N ALA A 54 -8.90 8.59 17.09
CA ALA A 54 -8.76 9.99 17.43
C ALA A 54 -8.99 10.19 18.95
N ALA A 55 -8.17 11.03 19.59
CA ALA A 55 -8.06 11.18 21.04
C ALA A 55 -9.35 11.61 21.81
N LYS A 56 -10.51 11.70 21.15
CA LYS A 56 -11.80 12.06 21.77
C LYS A 56 -13.00 11.20 21.34
N SER A 57 -12.81 10.22 20.45
CA SER A 57 -13.85 9.26 20.05
C SER A 57 -13.15 7.94 19.78
N ALA A 58 -13.02 7.13 20.82
CA ALA A 58 -12.30 5.87 20.78
C ALA A 58 -13.07 4.85 19.94
N GLU A 59 -12.88 4.86 18.62
CA GLU A 59 -13.16 3.71 17.77
C GLU A 59 -12.06 3.59 16.70
N HIS A 60 -11.45 2.42 16.62
CA HIS A 60 -10.49 2.04 15.59
C HIS A 60 -11.23 1.88 14.26
N THR A 61 -10.85 2.66 13.25
CA THR A 61 -11.43 2.51 11.90
C THR A 61 -10.46 1.72 11.04
N THR A 62 -10.89 0.54 10.57
CA THR A 62 -10.16 -0.17 9.52
C THR A 62 -10.52 0.43 8.17
N VAL A 63 -9.51 0.82 7.43
CA VAL A 63 -9.63 1.25 6.03
C VAL A 63 -9.19 0.09 5.15
N VAL A 64 -10.03 -0.24 4.17
CA VAL A 64 -9.74 -1.24 3.15
C VAL A 64 -9.74 -0.56 1.80
N THR A 65 -8.58 -0.57 1.13
CA THR A 65 -8.44 -0.11 -0.25
C THR A 65 -8.40 -1.32 -1.17
N ARG A 66 -9.27 -1.34 -2.17
CA ARG A 66 -9.34 -2.37 -3.20
C ARG A 66 -9.04 -1.72 -4.55
N GLY A 67 -7.88 -1.99 -5.12
CA GLY A 67 -7.49 -1.53 -6.44
C GLY A 67 -7.63 -2.66 -7.46
N LYS A 68 -8.56 -2.54 -8.40
CA LYS A 68 -8.66 -3.46 -9.53
C LYS A 68 -7.82 -2.95 -10.69
N VAL A 69 -6.86 -3.76 -11.14
CA VAL A 69 -6.06 -3.44 -12.33
C VAL A 69 -6.95 -3.54 -13.57
N LEU A 70 -7.21 -2.42 -14.23
CA LEU A 70 -8.02 -2.37 -15.45
C LEU A 70 -7.19 -2.67 -16.68
N ALA A 71 -6.06 -1.97 -16.81
CA ALA A 71 -5.17 -2.05 -17.95
C ALA A 71 -3.74 -1.70 -17.53
N ARG A 72 -2.78 -2.13 -18.34
CA ARG A 72 -1.38 -1.75 -18.20
C ARG A 72 -0.80 -1.44 -19.57
N HIS A 73 -0.08 -0.33 -19.66
CA HIS A 73 0.52 0.22 -20.87
C HIS A 73 1.91 0.72 -20.54
N ASP A 74 2.97 0.04 -21.01
CA ASP A 74 4.36 0.38 -20.70
C ASP A 74 4.60 0.60 -19.19
N ASN A 75 4.78 1.85 -18.76
CA ASN A 75 4.98 2.24 -17.36
C ASN A 75 3.72 2.83 -16.69
N LEU A 76 2.56 2.73 -17.31
CA LEU A 76 1.28 3.21 -16.80
C LEU A 76 0.37 2.03 -16.45
N THR A 77 -0.26 2.08 -15.28
CA THR A 77 -1.29 1.12 -14.87
C THR A 77 -2.56 1.86 -14.48
N ASP A 78 -3.69 1.48 -15.04
CA ASP A 78 -4.99 2.06 -14.74
C ASP A 78 -5.75 1.19 -13.75
N PHE A 79 -6.40 1.83 -12.79
CA PHE A 79 -7.12 1.18 -11.71
C PHE A 79 -8.54 1.70 -11.58
N ASP A 80 -9.42 0.80 -11.14
CA ASP A 80 -10.67 1.14 -10.48
C ASP A 80 -10.49 0.86 -8.99
N THR A 81 -10.61 1.90 -8.18
CA THR A 81 -10.25 1.86 -6.76
C THR A 81 -11.47 2.11 -5.90
N GLU A 82 -11.68 1.26 -4.90
CA GLU A 82 -12.62 1.48 -3.81
C GLU A 82 -11.84 1.65 -2.49
N ILE A 83 -12.12 2.72 -1.75
CA ILE A 83 -11.70 2.87 -0.36
C ILE A 83 -12.94 2.72 0.51
N ALA A 84 -12.91 1.77 1.43
CA ALA A 84 -13.99 1.52 2.38
C ALA A 84 -13.50 1.78 3.81
N TRP A 85 -14.24 2.62 4.54
CA TRP A 85 -14.08 2.80 5.98
C TRP A 85 -15.09 1.87 6.67
N LEU A 86 -14.58 0.94 7.47
CA LEU A 86 -15.39 -0.07 8.14
C LEU A 86 -15.69 0.35 9.58
N ASN A 87 -16.94 0.16 9.99
CA ASN A 87 -17.35 0.33 11.39
C ASN A 87 -16.71 -0.76 12.25
N GLU A 88 -16.17 -0.36 13.40
CA GLU A 88 -15.63 -1.29 14.39
C GLU A 88 -16.73 -2.24 14.89
N GLY A 89 -16.37 -3.50 15.17
CA GLY A 89 -17.27 -4.52 15.73
C GLY A 89 -18.28 -5.15 14.76
N THR A 90 -18.77 -4.42 13.75
CA THR A 90 -19.72 -4.96 12.75
C THR A 90 -19.08 -5.31 11.41
N GLY A 91 -17.95 -4.67 11.07
CA GLY A 91 -17.32 -4.79 9.76
C GLY A 91 -18.15 -4.20 8.61
N ALA A 92 -19.27 -3.54 8.91
CA ALA A 92 -20.11 -2.90 7.91
C ALA A 92 -19.43 -1.65 7.34
N LYS A 93 -19.60 -1.39 6.04
CA LYS A 93 -19.11 -0.17 5.39
C LYS A 93 -19.82 1.07 5.97
N ALA A 94 -19.08 1.87 6.74
CA ALA A 94 -19.55 3.16 7.25
C ALA A 94 -19.62 4.20 6.12
N MET A 95 -18.64 4.13 5.22
CA MET A 95 -18.48 4.99 4.06
C MET A 95 -17.65 4.25 3.01
N ALA A 96 -17.92 4.52 1.73
CA ALA A 96 -17.10 4.04 0.64
C ALA A 96 -16.91 5.13 -0.42
N LEU A 97 -15.68 5.30 -0.90
CA LEU A 97 -15.32 6.19 -1.99
C LEU A 97 -14.78 5.34 -3.14
N THR A 98 -15.39 5.43 -4.31
CA THR A 98 -14.87 4.77 -5.53
C THR A 98 -14.36 5.81 -6.50
N PHE A 99 -13.27 5.52 -7.20
CA PHE A 99 -12.69 6.39 -8.23
C PHE A 99 -11.77 5.63 -9.17
N ARG A 100 -11.54 6.21 -10.35
CA ARG A 100 -10.50 5.82 -11.26
C ARG A 100 -9.20 6.51 -10.93
N SER A 101 -8.10 5.80 -11.13
CA SER A 101 -6.76 6.33 -10.95
C SER A 101 -5.78 5.67 -11.91
N SER A 102 -4.68 6.36 -12.18
CA SER A 102 -3.56 5.85 -12.96
C SER A 102 -2.27 5.95 -12.16
N GLU A 103 -1.45 4.91 -12.18
CA GLU A 103 -0.11 4.93 -11.60
C GLU A 103 0.94 4.88 -12.71
N ARG A 104 1.83 5.86 -12.70
CA ARG A 104 2.95 5.95 -13.62
C ARG A 104 4.25 5.58 -12.90
N ALA A 105 4.80 4.42 -13.24
CA ALA A 105 6.06 3.94 -12.71
C ALA A 105 7.25 4.76 -13.23
N VAL A 106 8.15 5.07 -12.30
CA VAL A 106 9.47 5.67 -12.54
C VAL A 106 10.55 4.80 -11.88
N SER A 107 11.82 5.21 -11.98
CA SER A 107 12.92 4.38 -11.49
C SER A 107 12.91 4.15 -9.98
N ALA A 108 12.40 5.10 -9.20
CA ALA A 108 12.48 5.09 -7.74
C ALA A 108 11.11 4.96 -7.03
N GLY A 109 10.02 4.84 -7.78
CA GLY A 109 8.66 4.81 -7.24
C GLY A 109 7.59 4.94 -8.31
N VAL A 110 6.41 5.37 -7.88
CA VAL A 110 5.25 5.61 -8.73
C VAL A 110 4.65 7.00 -8.48
N TYR A 111 4.03 7.55 -9.51
CA TYR A 111 3.17 8.72 -9.41
C TYR A 111 1.72 8.28 -9.60
N LEU A 112 0.90 8.42 -8.56
CA LEU A 112 -0.53 8.13 -8.58
C LEU A 112 -1.31 9.39 -8.94
N ARG A 113 -2.15 9.32 -9.96
CA ARG A 113 -3.10 10.36 -10.32
C ARG A 113 -4.52 9.83 -10.16
N ILE A 114 -5.35 10.57 -9.44
CA ILE A 114 -6.77 10.26 -9.24
C ILE A 114 -7.61 11.11 -10.21
N GLU A 115 -8.66 10.54 -10.78
CA GLU A 115 -9.63 11.26 -11.62
C GLU A 115 -10.79 11.78 -10.73
N PRO A 116 -10.83 13.07 -10.33
CA PRO A 116 -11.80 13.55 -9.35
C PRO A 116 -13.27 13.46 -9.83
N ASP A 117 -13.47 13.57 -11.15
CA ASP A 117 -14.79 13.49 -11.76
C ASP A 117 -15.36 12.06 -11.74
N SER A 118 -14.50 11.05 -11.62
CA SER A 118 -14.90 9.65 -11.46
C SER A 118 -15.35 9.31 -10.04
N MET A 119 -15.12 10.21 -9.07
CA MET A 119 -15.38 9.94 -7.66
C MET A 119 -16.87 9.80 -7.37
N VAL A 120 -17.21 8.72 -6.67
CA VAL A 120 -18.54 8.48 -6.12
C VAL A 120 -18.39 8.14 -4.64
N LEU A 121 -19.14 8.87 -3.80
CA LEU A 121 -19.18 8.65 -2.36
C LEU A 121 -20.49 8.00 -1.96
N THR A 122 -20.40 6.90 -1.21
CA THR A 122 -21.55 6.24 -0.58
C THR A 122 -21.42 6.36 0.94
N VAL A 123 -22.42 6.97 1.57
CA VAL A 123 -22.56 7.03 3.04
C VAL A 123 -23.96 6.54 3.40
N PRO A 124 -24.11 5.27 3.85
CA PRO A 124 -25.41 4.71 4.17
C PRO A 124 -26.18 5.58 5.18
N GLY A 125 -27.44 5.90 4.86
CA GLY A 125 -28.33 6.67 5.73
C GLY A 125 -28.07 8.18 5.80
N ALA A 126 -27.04 8.71 5.11
CA ALA A 126 -26.77 10.14 5.09
C ALA A 126 -27.70 10.91 4.12
N PRO A 127 -28.10 12.15 4.43
CA PRO A 127 -28.82 13.02 3.49
C PRO A 127 -27.98 13.34 2.24
N PRO A 128 -28.59 13.49 1.04
CA PRO A 128 -27.87 13.75 -0.21
C PRO A 128 -26.94 14.98 -0.17
N GLU A 129 -27.36 16.07 0.47
CA GLU A 129 -26.54 17.29 0.58
C GLU A 129 -25.28 17.06 1.43
N THR A 130 -25.35 16.24 2.48
CA THR A 130 -24.18 15.85 3.28
C THR A 130 -23.19 15.07 2.43
N VAL A 131 -23.69 14.07 1.68
CA VAL A 131 -22.84 13.26 0.78
C VAL A 131 -22.17 14.13 -0.27
N LYS A 132 -22.90 15.06 -0.88
CA LYS A 132 -22.37 16.00 -1.88
C LYS A 132 -21.26 16.90 -1.31
N ASN A 133 -21.46 17.44 -0.11
CA ASN A 133 -20.46 18.29 0.53
C ASN A 133 -19.17 17.52 0.86
N VAL A 134 -19.30 16.31 1.41
CA VAL A 134 -18.15 15.46 1.72
C VAL A 134 -17.43 15.01 0.44
N LEU A 135 -18.16 14.62 -0.60
CA LEU A 135 -17.59 14.26 -1.90
C LEU A 135 -16.82 15.45 -2.51
N ASN A 136 -17.33 16.66 -2.41
CA ASN A 136 -16.62 17.86 -2.88
C ASN A 136 -15.33 18.09 -2.10
N SER A 137 -15.31 17.87 -0.78
CA SER A 137 -14.07 17.92 0.01
C SER A 137 -13.03 16.90 -0.46
N PHE A 138 -13.44 15.66 -0.76
CA PHE A 138 -12.54 14.66 -1.33
C PHE A 138 -12.00 15.08 -2.70
N ARG A 139 -12.87 15.58 -3.58
CA ARG A 139 -12.45 16.09 -4.89
C ARG A 139 -11.43 17.20 -4.77
N VAL A 140 -11.64 18.15 -3.86
CA VAL A 140 -10.68 19.24 -3.62
C VAL A 140 -9.37 18.72 -3.04
N ALA A 141 -9.43 17.81 -2.06
CA ALA A 141 -8.24 17.27 -1.40
C ALA A 141 -7.36 16.41 -2.32
N MET A 142 -7.96 15.75 -3.31
CA MET A 142 -7.26 14.88 -4.26
C MET A 142 -7.17 15.49 -5.68
N ALA A 143 -7.56 16.76 -5.84
CA ALA A 143 -7.49 17.41 -7.14
C ALA A 143 -6.05 17.77 -7.49
N GLY A 144 -5.65 17.43 -8.72
CA GLY A 144 -4.63 18.19 -9.45
C GLY A 144 -3.16 17.85 -9.18
N GLU A 145 -2.84 16.95 -8.26
CA GLU A 145 -1.45 16.53 -8.01
C GLU A 145 -1.27 15.03 -8.22
N GLU A 146 -0.16 14.65 -8.87
CA GLU A 146 0.31 13.28 -8.81
C GLU A 146 0.92 13.05 -7.42
N HIS A 147 0.42 12.04 -6.70
CA HIS A 147 0.98 11.63 -5.42
C HIS A 147 2.15 10.69 -5.65
N TYR A 148 3.35 11.11 -5.25
CA TYR A 148 4.53 10.27 -5.36
C TYR A 148 4.61 9.26 -4.20
N SER A 149 4.82 7.99 -4.53
CA SER A 149 5.10 6.93 -3.56
C SER A 149 6.43 6.27 -3.95
N PRO A 150 7.51 6.42 -3.17
CA PRO A 150 8.77 5.75 -3.47
C PRO A 150 8.67 4.26 -3.18
N TYR A 151 9.43 3.44 -3.92
CA TYR A 151 9.49 1.99 -3.64
C TYR A 151 10.15 1.70 -2.29
N SER A 152 10.93 2.64 -1.75
CA SER A 152 11.51 2.52 -0.41
C SER A 152 10.49 2.45 0.71
N ASP A 153 9.26 2.89 0.45
CA ASP A 153 8.17 2.80 1.42
C ASP A 153 7.47 1.44 1.36
N THR A 154 7.96 0.50 0.56
CA THR A 154 7.35 -0.83 0.39
C THR A 154 8.31 -1.92 0.83
N ASP A 155 7.79 -2.89 1.58
CA ASP A 155 8.48 -4.13 1.95
C ASP A 155 7.66 -5.33 1.47
N ILE A 156 8.25 -6.21 0.66
CA ILE A 156 7.60 -7.47 0.26
C ILE A 156 7.72 -8.46 1.42
N THR A 157 6.58 -8.97 1.89
CA THR A 157 6.52 -9.89 3.03
C THR A 157 6.44 -11.34 2.58
N ASP A 158 5.36 -11.70 1.89
CA ASP A 158 5.14 -13.02 1.30
C ASP A 158 4.58 -12.86 -0.11
N PHE A 159 5.43 -13.04 -1.12
CA PHE A 159 5.11 -12.66 -2.49
C PHE A 159 3.81 -13.33 -3.00
N PRO A 160 2.83 -12.57 -3.54
CA PRO A 160 2.92 -11.17 -3.96
C PRO A 160 2.39 -10.15 -2.92
N SER A 161 2.25 -10.53 -1.67
CA SER A 161 1.87 -9.64 -0.56
C SER A 161 3.02 -8.75 -0.11
N TYR A 162 2.68 -7.55 0.34
CA TYR A 162 3.63 -6.52 0.73
C TYR A 162 3.02 -5.58 1.77
N VAL A 163 3.84 -4.75 2.38
CA VAL A 163 3.43 -3.71 3.32
C VAL A 163 3.94 -2.37 2.82
N THR A 164 3.10 -1.33 2.88
CA THR A 164 3.51 0.05 2.61
C THR A 164 3.61 0.86 3.90
N HIS A 165 4.66 1.67 4.02
CA HIS A 165 5.06 2.45 5.19
C HIS A 165 5.14 3.94 4.86
N LYS A 166 4.07 4.53 4.35
CA LYS A 166 4.02 5.96 4.01
C LYS A 166 4.25 6.82 5.26
N PRO A 167 5.19 7.79 5.24
CA PRO A 167 5.44 8.64 6.40
C PRO A 167 4.18 9.40 6.85
N GLY A 168 3.83 9.29 8.14
CA GLY A 168 2.66 9.96 8.71
C GLY A 168 1.33 9.23 8.52
N GLU A 169 1.33 8.10 7.80
CA GLU A 169 0.17 7.22 7.63
C GLU A 169 0.41 5.88 8.36
N PRO A 170 -0.66 5.17 8.78
CA PRO A 170 -0.52 3.80 9.26
C PRO A 170 0.00 2.88 8.16
N ALA A 171 0.71 1.82 8.56
CA ALA A 171 1.11 0.78 7.62
C ALA A 171 -0.12 0.17 6.92
N ALA A 172 0.04 -0.18 5.64
CA ALA A 172 -0.99 -0.88 4.88
C ALA A 172 -0.50 -2.27 4.49
N TRP A 173 -1.20 -3.32 4.92
CA TRP A 173 -0.93 -4.69 4.52
C TRP A 173 -1.70 -5.01 3.26
N CYS A 174 -0.98 -5.25 2.17
CA CYS A 174 -1.52 -5.46 0.85
C CYS A 174 -1.34 -6.92 0.43
N SER A 175 -2.39 -7.50 -0.14
CA SER A 175 -2.37 -8.84 -0.72
C SER A 175 -3.19 -8.89 -2.00
N LYS A 176 -2.95 -9.92 -2.81
CA LYS A 176 -3.83 -10.25 -3.92
C LYS A 176 -5.13 -10.82 -3.38
N GLU A 177 -6.25 -10.35 -3.90
CA GLU A 177 -7.52 -10.99 -3.65
C GLU A 177 -7.51 -12.38 -4.28
N GLU A 178 -7.81 -13.40 -3.48
CA GLU A 178 -8.10 -14.72 -4.00
C GLU A 178 -9.42 -14.65 -4.74
N SER A 179 -9.42 -15.04 -6.00
CA SER A 179 -10.66 -15.29 -6.74
C SER A 179 -11.43 -16.37 -5.98
N ALA A 180 -12.61 -16.00 -5.46
CA ALA A 180 -13.56 -16.97 -4.95
C ALA A 180 -13.71 -18.05 -6.01
N HIS A 181 -13.27 -19.27 -5.68
CA HIS A 181 -13.55 -20.41 -6.53
C HIS A 181 -15.06 -20.58 -6.51
N GLU A 182 -15.74 -20.19 -7.60
CA GLU A 182 -17.12 -20.59 -7.88
C GLU A 182 -17.20 -22.10 -8.15
#